data_AF-A0A260ZV53-F1
#
_entry.id   AF-A0A260ZV53-F1
#
_cell.length_a   1.000
_cell.length_b   1.000
_cell.length_c   1.000
_cell.angle_alpha   90.00
_cell.angle_beta   90.00
_cell.angle_gamma   90.00
#
_symmetry.space_group_name_H-M   'P 1'
#
loop_
_entity.id
_entity.type
_entity.pdbx_description
1 polymer ?
#
loop_
_entity_poly.entity_id
_entity_poly.type
_entity_poly.pdbx_seq_one_letter_code
_entity_poly.pdbx_strand_id
1 'polypeptide(L)'
;MSSSSIKPNNKKKKKLESGGVAMDHVNRIREFFLSKDFSDILDKAVDRAIEKKLDALGKMAESSKVIIQQLEVELLKQQNKLKEIEGTIQKSSQVKGVEEEDPAEAKERRRSVVLLNVPESTSYFQHERNLLDVTSVNMVLRHLNLGYQPMALYRLGKERSDGKPRLLKGNC
;
A
#
# COMPACT_ATOMS: atom_id res chain seq x y z
N MET A 1 55.30 -52.09 -41.05
CA MET A 1 55.10 -50.88 -41.86
C MET A 1 54.14 -51.21 -42.98
N SER A 2 52.94 -50.65 -42.97
CA SER A 2 52.08 -50.60 -44.17
C SER A 2 51.12 -49.43 -44.02
N SER A 3 51.41 -48.42 -44.84
CA SER A 3 50.69 -47.18 -45.02
C SER A 3 49.32 -47.40 -45.66
N SER A 4 48.35 -46.69 -45.12
CA SER A 4 46.97 -46.55 -45.58
C SER A 4 46.90 -45.81 -46.93
N SER A 5 46.18 -46.39 -47.89
CA SER A 5 45.72 -45.71 -49.10
C SER A 5 44.20 -45.60 -49.08
N ILE A 6 43.74 -44.36 -48.93
CA ILE A 6 42.34 -43.93 -48.79
C ILE A 6 41.64 -44.03 -50.15
N LYS A 7 40.51 -44.75 -50.21
CA LYS A 7 39.61 -44.76 -51.37
C LYS A 7 38.71 -43.50 -51.35
N PRO A 8 38.50 -42.80 -52.48
CA PRO A 8 37.61 -41.63 -52.51
C PRO A 8 36.15 -42.08 -52.39
N ASN A 9 35.48 -41.57 -51.35
CA ASN A 9 34.07 -41.77 -51.09
C ASN A 9 33.25 -40.86 -52.02
N ASN A 10 32.36 -41.45 -52.82
CA ASN A 10 31.45 -40.76 -53.73
C ASN A 10 30.53 -39.81 -52.97
N LYS A 11 30.89 -38.51 -52.94
CA LYS A 11 29.96 -37.45 -52.53
C LYS A 11 28.85 -37.34 -53.58
N LYS A 12 27.69 -37.94 -53.31
CA LYS A 12 26.42 -37.52 -53.92
C LYS A 12 26.25 -36.03 -53.61
N LYS A 13 26.46 -35.17 -54.62
CA LYS A 13 26.03 -33.77 -54.58
C LYS A 13 24.50 -33.77 -54.47
N LYS A 14 24.01 -33.62 -53.24
CA LYS A 14 22.61 -33.28 -52.97
C LYS A 14 22.42 -31.88 -53.58
N LYS A 15 21.73 -31.78 -54.73
CA LYS A 15 21.25 -30.50 -55.25
C LYS A 15 20.42 -29.88 -54.12
N LEU A 16 20.85 -28.72 -53.61
CA LEU A 16 19.91 -27.84 -52.91
C LEU A 16 18.91 -27.40 -53.98
N GLU A 17 17.73 -27.99 -53.97
CA GLU A 17 16.59 -27.38 -54.64
C GLU A 17 16.27 -26.10 -53.87
N SER A 18 16.57 -24.96 -54.47
CA SER A 18 16.01 -23.70 -54.03
C SER A 18 14.50 -23.83 -54.18
N GLY A 19 13.81 -24.05 -53.05
CA GLY A 19 12.35 -23.99 -52.95
C GLY A 19 11.86 -22.56 -53.17
N GLY A 20 12.04 -22.05 -54.38
CA GLY A 20 11.51 -20.77 -54.82
C GLY A 20 10.01 -20.93 -54.99
N VAL A 21 9.23 -20.16 -54.22
CA VAL A 21 7.79 -20.05 -54.44
C VAL A 21 7.57 -19.50 -55.84
N ALA A 22 6.73 -20.16 -56.64
CA ALA A 22 6.43 -19.72 -58.00
C ALA A 22 5.95 -18.27 -57.99
N MET A 23 6.51 -17.44 -58.86
CA MET A 23 6.26 -15.98 -58.84
C MET A 23 4.78 -15.64 -59.05
N ASP A 24 4.04 -16.50 -59.75
CA ASP A 24 2.58 -16.40 -59.90
C ASP A 24 1.81 -16.53 -58.58
N HIS A 25 2.31 -17.35 -57.66
CA HIS A 25 1.71 -17.48 -56.33
C HIS A 25 1.95 -16.23 -55.49
N VAL A 26 3.15 -15.65 -55.58
CA VAL A 26 3.51 -14.38 -54.93
C VAL A 26 2.64 -13.23 -55.46
N ASN A 27 2.43 -13.18 -56.78
CA ASN A 27 1.60 -12.16 -57.41
C ASN A 27 0.12 -12.27 -57.03
N ARG A 28 -0.44 -13.50 -56.96
CA ARG A 28 -1.83 -13.71 -56.49
C ARG A 28 -2.05 -13.27 -55.05
N ILE A 29 -1.08 -13.55 -54.16
CA ILE A 29 -1.15 -13.09 -52.77
C ILE A 29 -1.12 -11.56 -52.72
N ARG A 30 -0.26 -10.93 -53.52
CA ARG A 30 -0.16 -9.47 -53.62
C ARG A 30 -1.45 -8.83 -54.14
N GLU A 31 -2.06 -9.42 -55.17
CA GLU A 31 -3.35 -8.96 -55.69
C GLU A 31 -4.48 -9.11 -54.67
N PHE A 32 -4.48 -10.19 -53.89
CA PHE A 32 -5.44 -10.36 -52.80
C PHE A 32 -5.30 -9.28 -51.72
N PHE A 33 -4.08 -8.94 -51.29
CA PHE A 33 -3.86 -7.86 -50.32
C PHE A 33 -4.24 -6.47 -50.86
N LEU A 34 -4.21 -6.29 -52.17
CA LEU A 34 -4.66 -5.07 -52.85
C LEU A 34 -6.15 -5.11 -53.21
N SER A 35 -6.82 -6.24 -52.97
CA SER A 35 -8.23 -6.39 -53.29
C SER A 35 -9.09 -5.57 -52.33
N LYS A 36 -10.23 -5.13 -52.85
CA LYS A 36 -11.25 -4.46 -52.04
C LYS A 36 -11.78 -5.39 -50.95
N ASP A 37 -11.94 -6.67 -51.26
CA ASP A 37 -12.44 -7.68 -50.33
C ASP A 37 -11.55 -7.82 -49.09
N PHE A 38 -10.22 -7.79 -49.26
CA PHE A 38 -9.28 -7.81 -48.14
C PHE A 38 -9.39 -6.56 -47.28
N SER A 39 -9.50 -5.38 -47.91
CA SER A 39 -9.66 -4.11 -47.22
C SER A 39 -10.96 -4.09 -46.39
N ASP A 40 -12.07 -4.55 -46.96
CA ASP A 40 -13.36 -4.65 -46.26
C ASP A 40 -13.31 -5.65 -45.08
N ILE A 41 -12.53 -6.74 -45.20
CA ILE A 41 -12.31 -7.68 -44.10
C ILE A 41 -11.48 -7.03 -43.00
N LEU A 42 -10.43 -6.28 -43.36
CA LEU A 42 -9.56 -5.58 -42.42
C LEU A 42 -10.34 -4.52 -41.64
N ASP A 43 -11.13 -3.69 -42.33
CA ASP A 43 -11.95 -2.65 -41.72
C ASP A 43 -12.95 -3.26 -40.73
N LYS A 44 -13.66 -4.34 -41.11
CA LYS A 44 -14.56 -5.06 -40.20
C LYS A 44 -13.84 -5.66 -38.99
N ALA A 45 -12.60 -6.13 -39.16
CA ALA A 45 -11.83 -6.67 -38.04
C ALA A 45 -11.39 -5.57 -37.07
N VAL A 46 -11.00 -4.41 -37.61
CA VAL A 46 -10.64 -3.22 -36.83
C VAL A 46 -11.87 -2.67 -36.08
N ASP A 47 -13.01 -2.52 -36.75
CA ASP A 47 -14.25 -2.04 -36.14
C ASP A 47 -14.68 -2.92 -34.96
N ARG A 48 -14.70 -4.26 -35.16
CA ARG A 48 -15.01 -5.19 -34.06
C ARG A 48 -14.03 -5.09 -32.90
N ALA A 49 -12.74 -4.87 -33.17
CA ALA A 49 -11.74 -4.71 -32.13
C ALA A 49 -11.97 -3.41 -31.34
N ILE A 50 -12.32 -2.32 -32.03
CA ILE A 50 -12.65 -1.03 -31.43
C ILE A 50 -13.93 -1.12 -30.60
N GLU A 51 -15.01 -1.69 -31.15
CA GLU A 51 -16.28 -1.90 -30.44
C GLU A 51 -16.07 -2.68 -29.14
N LYS A 52 -15.33 -3.80 -29.20
CA LYS A 52 -15.05 -4.61 -28.00
C LYS A 52 -14.26 -3.83 -26.94
N LYS A 53 -13.36 -2.94 -27.34
CA LYS A 53 -12.60 -2.08 -26.41
C LYS A 53 -13.46 -0.97 -25.83
N LEU A 54 -14.33 -0.35 -26.63
CA LEU A 54 -15.29 0.65 -26.18
C LEU A 54 -16.27 0.06 -25.16
N ASP A 55 -16.81 -1.14 -25.41
CA ASP A 55 -17.68 -1.83 -24.46
C ASP A 55 -16.99 -2.13 -23.12
N ALA A 56 -15.73 -2.55 -23.17
CA ALA A 56 -14.94 -2.79 -21.97
C ALA A 56 -14.69 -1.48 -21.19
N LEU A 57 -14.43 -0.38 -21.89
CA LEU A 57 -14.25 0.93 -21.29
C LEU A 57 -15.55 1.43 -20.65
N GLY A 58 -16.69 1.25 -21.33
CA GLY A 58 -18.01 1.61 -20.82
C GLY A 58 -18.36 0.87 -19.53
N LYS A 59 -18.12 -0.45 -19.48
CA LYS A 59 -18.31 -1.25 -18.25
C LYS A 59 -17.43 -0.77 -17.10
N MET A 60 -16.19 -0.37 -17.40
CA MET A 60 -15.25 0.15 -16.40
C MET A 60 -15.64 1.54 -15.90
N ALA A 61 -16.18 2.39 -16.78
CA ALA A 61 -16.69 3.71 -16.40
C ALA A 61 -17.91 3.59 -15.47
N GLU A 62 -18.85 2.70 -15.79
CA GLU A 62 -20.02 2.45 -14.94
C GLU A 62 -19.64 1.87 -13.57
N SER A 63 -18.72 0.90 -13.52
CA SER A 63 -18.24 0.37 -12.24
C SER A 63 -17.52 1.45 -11.40
N SER A 64 -16.72 2.30 -12.04
CA SER A 64 -16.04 3.42 -11.38
C SER A 64 -17.04 4.43 -10.82
N LYS A 65 -18.11 4.73 -11.57
CA LYS A 65 -19.18 5.64 -11.13
C LYS A 65 -19.87 5.12 -9.86
N VAL A 66 -20.16 3.83 -9.78
CA VAL A 66 -20.74 3.20 -8.58
C VAL A 66 -19.80 3.31 -7.38
N ILE A 67 -18.50 3.04 -7.58
CA ILE A 67 -17.50 3.15 -6.50
C ILE A 67 -17.41 4.59 -5.99
N ILE A 68 -17.37 5.57 -6.88
CA ILE A 68 -17.32 6.99 -6.51
C ILE A 68 -18.54 7.37 -5.66
N GLN A 69 -19.75 6.97 -6.07
CA GLN A 69 -20.98 7.23 -5.30
C GLN A 69 -20.94 6.58 -3.91
N GLN A 70 -20.40 5.38 -3.78
CA GLN A 70 -20.24 4.72 -2.48
C GLN A 70 -19.27 5.48 -1.57
N LEU A 71 -18.14 5.93 -2.12
CA LEU A 71 -17.14 6.71 -1.39
C LEU A 71 -17.70 8.07 -0.95
N GLU A 72 -18.48 8.75 -1.78
CA GLU A 72 -19.14 10.01 -1.43
C GLU A 72 -20.10 9.85 -0.24
N VAL A 73 -20.89 8.77 -0.21
CA VAL A 73 -21.80 8.44 0.89
C VAL A 73 -21.02 8.17 2.18
N GLU A 74 -19.92 7.42 2.09
CA GLU A 74 -19.10 7.09 3.25
C GLU A 74 -18.36 8.31 3.80
N LEU A 75 -17.87 9.19 2.92
CA LEU A 75 -17.23 10.46 3.28
C LEU A 75 -18.23 11.36 4.03
N LEU A 76 -19.46 11.48 3.54
CA LEU A 76 -20.52 12.26 4.20
C LEU A 76 -20.87 11.67 5.58
N LYS A 77 -20.90 10.35 5.71
CA LYS A 77 -21.11 9.66 7.00
C LYS A 77 -19.97 9.94 7.99
N GLN A 78 -18.72 9.95 7.53
CA GLN A 78 -17.57 10.28 8.38
C GLN A 78 -17.58 11.75 8.81
N GLN A 79 -17.92 12.68 7.91
CA GLN A 79 -18.05 14.10 8.25
C GLN A 79 -19.12 14.34 9.30
N ASN A 80 -20.27 13.68 9.20
CA ASN A 80 -21.34 13.81 10.20
C ASN A 80 -20.91 13.28 11.58
N LYS A 81 -20.22 12.13 11.62
CA LYS A 81 -19.65 11.60 12.87
C LYS A 81 -18.64 12.55 13.50
N LEU A 82 -17.77 13.15 12.69
CA LEU A 82 -16.80 14.14 13.18
C LEU A 82 -17.50 15.35 13.79
N LYS A 83 -18.53 15.88 13.14
CA LYS A 83 -19.35 16.98 13.70
C LYS A 83 -20.02 16.61 15.03
N GLU A 84 -20.52 15.38 15.17
CA GLU A 84 -21.09 14.90 16.44
C GLU A 84 -20.04 14.81 17.55
N ILE A 85 -18.83 14.30 17.22
CA ILE A 85 -17.71 14.24 18.15
C ILE A 85 -17.28 15.65 18.57
N GLU A 86 -17.12 16.56 17.61
CA GLU A 86 -16.79 17.97 17.87
C GLU A 86 -17.84 18.65 18.75
N GLY A 87 -19.13 18.44 18.46
CA GLY A 87 -20.23 18.96 19.30
C GLY A 87 -20.21 18.39 20.72
N THR A 88 -19.82 17.12 20.88
CA THR A 88 -19.65 16.48 22.19
C THR A 88 -18.44 17.03 22.95
N ILE A 89 -17.33 17.30 22.26
CA ILE A 89 -16.13 17.92 22.82
C ILE A 89 -16.41 19.37 23.26
N GLN A 90 -17.13 20.15 22.45
CA GLN A 90 -17.50 21.52 22.81
C GLN A 90 -18.45 21.55 24.02
N LYS A 91 -19.44 20.65 24.07
CA LYS A 91 -20.33 20.51 25.22
C LYS A 91 -19.59 20.06 26.48
N SER A 92 -18.62 19.15 26.37
CA SER A 92 -17.80 18.75 27.52
C SER A 92 -16.80 19.82 27.96
N SER A 93 -16.37 20.69 27.04
CA SER A 93 -15.51 21.85 27.34
C SER A 93 -16.28 22.99 28.01
N GLN A 94 -17.56 23.19 27.68
CA GLN A 94 -18.41 24.20 28.36
C GLN A 94 -18.81 23.81 29.79
N VAL A 95 -18.69 22.54 30.19
CA VAL A 95 -18.99 22.08 31.56
C VAL A 95 -17.79 22.22 32.50
N LYS A 96 -16.57 22.41 31.98
CA LYS A 96 -15.45 22.85 32.81
C LYS A 96 -15.44 24.36 32.85
N GLY A 97 -16.10 24.89 33.89
CA GLY A 97 -15.89 26.27 34.31
C GLY A 97 -14.40 26.60 34.29
N VAL A 98 -14.11 27.85 33.98
CA VAL A 98 -12.80 28.48 34.10
C VAL A 98 -12.41 28.43 35.59
N GLU A 99 -11.99 27.27 36.07
CA GLU A 99 -11.07 27.20 37.19
C GLU A 99 -9.75 27.69 36.62
N GLU A 100 -9.26 28.80 37.16
CA GLU A 100 -7.94 29.33 36.88
C GLU A 100 -6.94 28.18 37.11
N GLU A 101 -6.48 27.56 36.02
CA GLU A 101 -5.57 26.41 36.08
C GLU A 101 -4.34 26.83 36.87
N ASP A 102 -4.02 26.12 37.95
CA ASP A 102 -2.87 26.46 38.80
C ASP A 102 -1.63 26.60 37.90
N PRO A 103 -0.93 27.75 37.92
CA PRO A 103 0.25 27.96 37.09
C PRO A 103 1.33 26.88 37.32
N ALA A 104 1.37 26.25 38.48
CA ALA A 104 2.24 25.11 38.74
C ALA A 104 1.81 23.86 37.95
N GLU A 105 0.50 23.56 37.90
CA GLU A 105 -0.05 22.42 37.17
C GLU A 105 0.14 22.59 35.65
N ALA A 106 -0.12 23.80 35.12
CA ALA A 106 0.11 24.11 33.71
C ALA A 106 1.60 23.97 33.32
N LYS A 107 2.52 24.36 34.22
CA LYS A 107 3.96 24.21 34.02
C LYS A 107 4.40 22.74 34.05
N GLU A 108 3.80 21.92 34.91
CA GLU A 108 4.05 20.48 34.99
C GLU A 108 3.57 19.77 33.71
N ARG A 109 2.36 20.09 33.24
CA ARG A 109 1.81 19.56 31.97
C ARG A 109 2.72 19.82 30.78
N ARG A 110 3.23 21.05 30.62
CA ARG A 110 4.11 21.45 29.50
C ARG A 110 5.47 20.74 29.50
N ARG A 111 5.90 20.16 30.62
CA ARG A 111 7.19 19.46 30.77
C ARG A 111 7.03 17.94 30.79
N SER A 112 5.82 17.45 30.55
CA SER A 112 5.52 16.03 30.67
C SER A 112 4.92 15.49 29.38
N VAL A 113 5.25 14.23 29.10
CA VAL A 113 4.64 13.45 28.02
C VAL A 113 3.94 12.24 28.62
N VAL A 114 2.80 11.88 28.06
CA VAL A 114 2.05 10.68 28.46
C VAL A 114 2.05 9.70 27.30
N LEU A 115 2.55 8.50 27.57
CA LEU A 115 2.63 7.41 26.62
C LEU A 115 1.48 6.42 26.87
N LEU A 116 0.80 6.06 25.79
CA LEU A 116 -0.32 5.13 25.77
C LEU A 116 0.17 3.75 25.31
N ASN A 117 -0.46 2.69 25.83
CA ASN A 117 -0.24 1.30 25.39
C ASN A 117 1.22 0.79 25.48
N VAL A 118 2.03 1.35 26.38
CA VAL A 118 3.36 0.78 26.68
C VAL A 118 3.16 -0.47 27.54
N PRO A 119 3.64 -1.66 27.12
CA PRO A 119 3.47 -2.89 27.89
C PRO A 119 3.94 -2.75 29.34
N GLU A 120 3.18 -3.32 30.28
CA GLU A 120 3.55 -3.38 31.69
C GLU A 120 4.11 -4.76 32.02
N SER A 121 5.19 -4.79 32.81
CA SER A 121 5.73 -6.03 33.34
C SER A 121 4.84 -6.56 34.47
N THR A 122 4.58 -7.87 34.45
CA THR A 122 3.88 -8.61 35.51
C THR A 122 4.81 -9.10 36.61
N SER A 123 6.10 -8.70 36.58
CA SER A 123 7.06 -9.11 37.60
C SER A 123 6.64 -8.64 38.99
N TYR A 124 6.85 -9.50 39.97
CA TYR A 124 6.67 -9.17 41.38
C TYR A 124 7.63 -8.04 41.82
N PHE A 125 8.86 -8.05 41.28
CA PHE A 125 9.89 -7.09 41.67
C PHE A 125 9.68 -5.72 41.01
N GLN A 126 9.60 -4.67 41.83
CA GLN A 126 9.41 -3.30 41.34
C GLN A 126 10.58 -2.82 40.47
N HIS A 127 11.81 -3.25 40.79
CA HIS A 127 12.99 -2.90 40.01
C HIS A 127 12.88 -3.38 38.55
N GLU A 128 12.45 -4.63 38.33
CA GLU A 128 12.28 -5.19 37.00
C GLU A 128 11.16 -4.51 36.22
N ARG A 129 10.07 -4.14 36.89
CA ARG A 129 8.98 -3.35 36.30
C ARG A 129 9.47 -1.98 35.82
N ASN A 130 10.21 -1.27 36.68
CA ASN A 130 10.78 0.03 36.34
C ASN A 130 11.81 -0.08 35.20
N LEU A 131 12.62 -1.14 35.18
CA LEU A 131 13.63 -1.36 34.14
C LEU A 131 12.96 -1.57 32.76
N LEU A 132 11.85 -2.33 32.71
CA LEU A 132 11.09 -2.51 31.48
C LEU A 132 10.51 -1.17 30.98
N ASP A 133 9.96 -0.37 31.89
CA ASP A 133 9.38 0.94 31.56
C ASP A 133 10.45 1.86 30.97
N VAL A 134 11.61 2.00 31.64
CA VAL A 134 12.74 2.80 31.17
C VAL A 134 13.23 2.32 29.80
N THR A 135 13.36 1.01 29.62
CA THR A 135 13.83 0.41 28.36
C THR A 135 12.85 0.69 27.22
N SER A 136 11.55 0.51 27.47
CA SER A 136 10.49 0.75 26.49
C SER A 136 10.43 2.21 26.07
N VAL A 137 10.55 3.14 27.02
CA VAL A 137 10.56 4.58 26.73
C VAL A 137 11.81 4.96 25.94
N ASN A 138 12.98 4.46 26.32
CA ASN A 138 14.22 4.72 25.58
C ASN A 138 14.13 4.24 24.12
N MET A 139 13.47 3.11 23.87
CA MET A 139 13.22 2.63 22.50
C MET A 139 12.35 3.62 21.71
N VAL A 140 11.26 4.11 22.31
CA VAL A 140 10.37 5.10 21.68
C VAL A 140 11.09 6.42 21.42
N LEU A 141 11.83 6.95 22.40
CA LEU A 141 12.54 8.22 22.26
C LEU A 141 13.65 8.13 21.20
N ARG A 142 14.38 7.02 21.15
CA ARG A 142 15.37 6.76 20.09
C ARG A 142 14.72 6.69 18.71
N HIS A 143 13.57 6.01 18.61
CA HIS A 143 12.84 5.91 17.34
C HIS A 143 12.38 7.28 16.83
N LEU A 144 12.01 8.18 17.74
CA LEU A 144 11.61 9.56 17.43
C LEU A 144 12.80 10.53 17.28
N ASN A 145 14.05 10.04 17.37
CA ASN A 145 15.27 10.86 17.38
C ASN A 145 15.26 11.99 18.42
N LEU A 146 14.68 11.72 19.59
CA LEU A 146 14.62 12.66 20.70
C LEU A 146 15.88 12.50 21.56
N GLY A 147 16.72 13.54 21.60
CA GLY A 147 18.00 13.55 22.32
C GLY A 147 17.90 13.83 23.82
N TYR A 148 16.74 13.58 24.45
CA TYR A 148 16.54 13.80 25.87
C TYR A 148 16.22 12.49 26.60
N GLN A 149 16.59 12.43 27.88
CA GLN A 149 16.24 11.33 28.77
C GLN A 149 15.27 11.84 29.85
N PRO A 150 14.14 11.17 30.09
CA PRO A 150 13.17 11.63 31.07
C PRO A 150 13.76 11.57 32.49
N MET A 151 13.54 12.65 33.25
CA MET A 151 13.96 12.80 34.65
C MET A 151 13.21 11.87 35.60
N ALA A 152 11.92 11.68 35.36
CA ALA A 152 11.06 10.81 36.15
C ALA A 152 10.13 10.03 35.23
N LEU A 153 9.91 8.77 35.58
CA LEU A 153 9.04 7.87 34.83
C LEU A 153 8.17 7.06 35.79
N TYR A 154 6.86 7.13 35.60
CA TYR A 154 5.91 6.42 36.46
C TYR A 154 4.59 6.12 35.75
N ARG A 155 3.95 5.02 36.16
CA ARG A 155 2.61 4.64 35.70
C ARG A 155 1.55 5.42 36.47
N LEU A 156 0.56 5.95 35.77
CA LEU A 156 -0.54 6.70 36.37
C LEU A 156 -1.64 5.77 36.87
N GLY A 157 -2.07 5.99 38.12
CA GLY A 157 -3.23 5.34 38.70
C GLY A 157 -3.04 3.88 39.10
N LYS A 158 -4.16 3.25 39.48
CA LYS A 158 -4.24 1.84 39.85
C LYS A 158 -4.25 0.96 38.59
N GLU A 159 -3.87 -0.30 38.76
CA GLU A 159 -3.98 -1.31 37.70
C GLU A 159 -5.39 -1.32 37.13
N ARG A 160 -5.47 -1.36 35.80
CA ARG A 160 -6.76 -1.26 35.12
C ARG A 160 -7.44 -2.63 35.12
N SER A 161 -8.75 -2.65 35.37
CA SER A 161 -9.57 -3.87 35.34
C SER A 161 -9.84 -4.39 33.93
N ASP A 162 -9.61 -3.57 32.90
CA ASP A 162 -9.82 -3.90 31.49
C ASP A 162 -8.64 -4.67 30.85
N GLY A 163 -7.62 -5.02 31.65
CA GLY A 163 -6.42 -5.72 31.17
C GLY A 163 -5.50 -4.88 30.29
N LYS A 164 -5.79 -3.58 30.13
CA LYS A 164 -4.95 -2.67 29.34
C LYS A 164 -3.81 -2.10 30.19
N PRO A 165 -2.65 -1.80 29.57
CA PRO A 165 -1.59 -1.07 30.25
C PRO A 165 -2.06 0.33 30.68
N ARG A 166 -1.63 0.73 31.86
CA ARG A 166 -1.71 2.08 32.43
C ARG A 166 -0.88 3.05 31.61
N LEU A 167 -1.32 4.30 31.67
CA LEU A 167 -0.61 5.43 31.10
C LEU A 167 0.75 5.56 31.78
N LEU A 168 1.77 5.81 30.98
CA LEU A 168 3.13 6.03 31.45
C LEU A 168 3.48 7.51 31.29
N LYS A 169 3.72 8.21 32.40
CA LYS A 169 4.09 9.63 32.39
C LYS A 169 5.60 9.78 32.55
N GLY A 170 6.21 10.46 31.59
CA GLY A 170 7.62 10.84 31.61
C GLY A 170 7.75 12.36 31.71
N ASN A 171 8.55 12.84 32.65
CA ASN A 171 8.87 14.27 32.77
C ASN A 171 10.23 14.56 32.12
N CYS A 172 10.30 15.62 31.34
CA CYS A 172 11.50 16.15 30.72
C CYS A 172 12.21 17.12 31.66
#